data_AF-A0A372J1P9-F1
#
_entry.id   AF-A0A372J1P9-F1
#
_cell.length_a   1.000
_cell.length_b   1.000
_cell.length_c   1.000
_cell.angle_alpha   90.00
_cell.angle_beta   90.00
_cell.angle_gamma   90.00
#
_symmetry.space_group_name_H-M   'P 1'
#
loop_
_entity.id
_entity.type
_entity.pdbx_description
1 polymer ?
#
loop_
_entity_poly.entity_id
_entity_poly.type
_entity_poly.pdbx_seq_one_letter_code
_entity_poly.pdbx_strand_id
1 'polypeptide(L)'
;MGRMTDPAGAPGLVLVACAPAVGRGLAADLGARYGAARVVAAVDGAEALRVLGARSRDVAVALVAGRLPDGSGIDVLREVRRRHPAVRRALLSPQYVSDPAEYDAGRLLEEALDEGVAQAVVPRPWQPAADRLYPPLDDLLEGWQLDRDAEVATVTLVSPATSAHGNGLRDLLTRNGLPHEWLDPGSARGGALRARAGAAAEQVVVALHNGALLVDPGPRQIAERLGVRMRPEREAYDLVVVGAGPAGLATAVYGASEGLHTLVVEAEAFGGQAGTSSRIENYLGFPSGISGGALMHRAGIQAVRLGAETVIPLRATSLDRRDGWYVVGLDGGAEVRTRAVVLALGVTYRRLLAAGTEALVGSGVHYGSPTVQLPGVAGGQVFIVGGGNSAGQAAVRLAESAARVTLVVRARSLAAGMSHYLVEQLAALPTVRVVTGTEVAACHGDERLTGLTLRSASGDAGVPADALFVMIGAVPGTGWLPPEVLRDPAGFVRTGPDLPPSGDGERPRQLLETAAPGVFAVGDVRSGSVKRVAAAVGEGSVVVSLVHGYLAGLGEAEDAARVRV
;
A
#
# COMPACT_ATOMS: atom_id res chain seq x y z
N MET A 1 37.04 21.88 -4.00
CA MET A 1 37.12 21.65 -5.47
C MET A 1 37.54 20.21 -5.69
N GLY A 2 36.58 19.29 -5.67
CA GLY A 2 36.78 17.87 -5.98
C GLY A 2 35.74 17.50 -7.02
N ARG A 3 36.19 17.21 -8.25
CA ARG A 3 35.33 16.72 -9.32
C ARG A 3 34.81 15.35 -8.89
N MET A 4 33.51 15.29 -8.56
CA MET A 4 32.78 14.03 -8.57
C MET A 4 32.80 13.52 -10.00
N THR A 5 33.44 12.37 -10.17
CA THR A 5 33.35 11.53 -11.34
C THR A 5 31.90 11.13 -11.57
N ASP A 6 31.47 11.32 -12.82
CA ASP A 6 30.15 11.02 -13.37
C ASP A 6 29.77 9.54 -13.14
N PRO A 7 28.72 9.24 -12.34
CA PRO A 7 28.16 7.91 -12.28
C PRO A 7 27.07 7.78 -13.35
N ALA A 8 27.09 6.68 -14.10
CA ALA A 8 25.97 6.26 -14.94
C ALA A 8 24.67 6.21 -14.11
N GLY A 9 23.80 7.22 -14.25
CA GLY A 9 22.61 7.41 -13.42
C GLY A 9 22.03 8.83 -13.50
N ALA A 10 22.02 9.43 -14.69
CA ALA A 10 21.49 10.78 -14.89
C ALA A 10 19.95 10.77 -15.04
N PRO A 11 19.18 11.57 -14.28
CA PRO A 11 17.73 11.68 -14.48
C PRO A 11 17.43 12.19 -15.89
N GLY A 12 16.34 11.70 -16.49
CA GLY A 12 15.91 12.12 -17.84
C GLY A 12 15.58 13.62 -17.92
N LEU A 13 15.38 14.12 -19.15
CA LEU A 13 15.17 15.54 -19.42
C LEU A 13 13.87 16.05 -18.78
N VAL A 14 13.91 17.28 -18.29
CA VAL A 14 12.73 18.06 -17.92
C VAL A 14 12.37 19.00 -19.06
N LEU A 15 11.22 18.77 -19.69
CA LEU A 15 10.65 19.66 -20.69
C LEU A 15 9.72 20.67 -20.01
N VAL A 16 9.99 21.95 -20.21
CA VAL A 16 9.18 23.06 -19.70
C VAL A 16 8.43 23.69 -20.86
N ALA A 17 7.10 23.67 -20.84
CA ALA A 17 6.28 24.40 -21.82
C ALA A 17 5.51 25.53 -21.12
N CYS A 18 5.86 26.78 -21.39
CA CYS A 18 5.17 27.94 -20.85
C CYS A 18 5.57 29.22 -21.60
N ALA A 19 4.84 30.32 -21.34
CA ALA A 19 5.14 31.61 -21.95
C ALA A 19 6.62 32.03 -21.71
N PRO A 20 7.30 32.65 -22.69
CA PRO A 20 8.76 32.87 -22.66
C PRO A 20 9.30 33.58 -21.42
N ALA A 21 8.55 34.53 -20.85
CA ALA A 21 8.96 35.25 -19.64
C ALA A 21 9.03 34.33 -18.40
N VAL A 22 8.11 33.38 -18.31
CA VAL A 22 7.98 32.41 -17.21
C VAL A 22 8.98 31.28 -17.40
N GLY A 23 9.12 30.81 -18.64
CA GLY A 23 9.97 29.68 -19.00
C GLY A 23 11.45 29.92 -18.75
N ARG A 24 11.93 31.16 -18.94
CA ARG A 24 13.32 31.50 -18.63
C ARG A 24 13.64 31.37 -17.13
N GLY A 25 12.78 31.88 -16.26
CA GLY A 25 12.98 31.78 -14.81
C GLY A 25 12.92 30.33 -14.34
N LEU A 26 11.90 29.60 -14.80
CA LEU A 26 11.71 28.19 -14.46
C LEU A 26 12.88 27.32 -14.96
N ALA A 27 13.32 27.52 -16.21
CA ALA A 27 14.45 26.77 -16.76
C ALA A 27 15.78 27.08 -16.06
N ALA A 28 15.97 28.31 -15.58
CA ALA A 28 17.14 28.69 -14.79
C ALA A 28 17.16 27.98 -13.42
N ASP A 29 16.05 28.01 -12.68
CA ASP A 29 15.92 27.34 -11.37
C ASP A 29 16.12 25.81 -11.51
N LEU A 30 15.44 25.20 -12.48
CA LEU A 30 15.58 23.77 -12.78
C LEU A 30 17.00 23.43 -13.24
N GLY A 31 17.61 24.28 -14.08
CA GLY A 31 18.97 24.10 -14.58
C GLY A 31 20.00 24.17 -13.46
N ALA A 32 19.79 25.00 -12.45
CA ALA A 32 20.64 25.08 -11.26
C ALA A 32 20.58 23.81 -10.41
N ARG A 33 19.42 23.15 -10.32
CA ARG A 33 19.22 21.92 -9.52
C ARG A 33 19.61 20.64 -10.27
N TYR A 34 19.19 20.50 -11.53
CA TYR A 34 19.28 19.26 -12.31
C TYR A 34 20.38 19.27 -13.39
N GLY A 35 20.93 20.45 -13.68
CA GLY A 35 21.91 20.68 -14.74
C GLY A 35 21.25 21.25 -16.00
N ALA A 36 21.79 22.35 -16.53
CA ALA A 36 21.20 23.08 -17.67
C ALA A 36 21.02 22.22 -18.93
N ALA A 37 21.91 21.26 -19.19
CA ALA A 37 21.80 20.33 -20.33
C ALA A 37 20.60 19.37 -20.23
N ARG A 38 19.98 19.27 -19.06
CA ARG A 38 18.83 18.40 -18.80
C ARG A 38 17.49 19.12 -18.82
N VAL A 39 17.49 20.42 -19.06
CA VAL A 39 16.26 21.22 -19.12
C VAL A 39 16.07 21.72 -20.55
N VAL A 40 14.91 21.40 -21.12
CA VAL A 40 14.51 21.88 -22.45
C VAL A 40 13.32 22.80 -22.26
N ALA A 41 13.45 24.05 -22.73
CA ALA A 41 12.34 25.00 -22.72
C ALA A 41 11.67 25.03 -24.10
N ALA A 42 10.35 24.90 -24.11
CA ALA A 42 9.47 25.12 -25.25
C ALA A 42 8.64 26.38 -25.00
N VAL A 43 8.48 27.22 -26.03
CA VAL A 43 7.76 28.50 -25.91
C VAL A 43 6.25 28.35 -26.03
N ASP A 44 5.79 27.24 -26.60
CA ASP A 44 4.38 26.91 -26.85
C ASP A 44 4.13 25.39 -26.85
N GLY A 45 2.87 24.98 -27.00
CA GLY A 45 2.45 23.58 -26.98
C GLY A 45 2.91 22.80 -28.21
N ALA A 46 2.85 23.43 -29.39
CA ALA A 46 3.31 22.85 -30.64
C ALA A 46 4.81 22.47 -30.60
N GLU A 47 5.65 23.33 -30.03
CA GLU A 47 7.06 23.05 -29.81
C GLU A 47 7.28 21.94 -28.79
N ALA A 48 6.55 21.94 -27.68
CA ALA A 48 6.66 20.88 -26.67
C ALA A 48 6.37 19.49 -27.27
N LEU A 49 5.31 19.37 -28.07
CA LEU A 49 4.97 18.12 -28.75
C LEU A 49 6.00 17.71 -29.81
N ARG A 50 6.63 18.68 -30.49
CA ARG A 50 7.71 18.41 -31.45
C ARG A 50 8.96 17.87 -30.76
N VAL A 51 9.34 18.47 -29.63
CA VAL A 51 10.47 18.00 -28.80
C VAL A 51 10.20 16.60 -28.28
N LEU A 52 8.99 16.33 -27.78
CA LEU A 52 8.59 14.99 -27.34
C LEU A 52 8.61 13.98 -28.49
N GLY A 53 8.13 14.34 -29.68
CA GLY A 53 8.20 13.48 -30.85
C GLY A 53 9.63 13.07 -31.20
N ALA A 54 10.58 14.00 -31.09
CA ALA A 54 11.99 13.74 -31.40
C ALA A 54 12.77 13.05 -30.28
N ARG A 55 12.40 13.28 -29.01
CA ARG A 55 13.20 12.89 -27.84
C ARG A 55 12.42 12.17 -26.74
N SER A 56 11.27 11.58 -27.05
CA SER A 56 10.37 10.96 -26.05
C SER A 56 11.05 9.96 -25.11
N ARG A 57 12.07 9.22 -25.57
CA ARG A 57 12.84 8.28 -24.73
C ARG A 57 13.78 8.94 -23.72
N ASP A 58 14.13 10.21 -23.96
CA ASP A 58 15.03 10.98 -23.09
C ASP A 58 14.25 11.86 -22.11
N VAL A 59 12.99 12.20 -22.40
CA VAL A 59 12.18 13.10 -21.56
C VAL A 59 11.56 12.31 -20.40
N ALA A 60 11.90 12.71 -19.18
CA ALA A 60 11.34 12.13 -17.96
C ALA A 60 10.07 12.85 -17.52
N VAL A 61 10.09 14.18 -17.51
CA VAL A 61 8.98 15.02 -17.03
C VAL A 61 8.65 16.10 -18.05
N ALA A 62 7.37 16.28 -18.34
CA ALA A 62 6.81 17.43 -19.03
C ALA A 62 6.07 18.32 -18.00
N LEU A 63 6.67 19.48 -17.67
CA LEU A 63 6.08 20.52 -16.84
C LEU A 63 5.45 21.58 -17.75
N VAL A 64 4.12 21.65 -17.77
CA VAL A 64 3.35 22.46 -18.73
C VAL A 64 2.51 23.48 -17.98
N ALA A 65 2.57 24.76 -18.38
CA ALA A 65 1.69 25.79 -17.84
C ALA A 65 0.24 25.58 -18.30
N GLY A 66 -0.72 25.81 -17.41
CA GLY A 66 -2.15 25.63 -17.72
C GLY A 66 -2.64 26.43 -18.94
N ARG A 67 -2.01 27.58 -19.21
CA ARG A 67 -2.21 28.36 -20.44
C ARG A 67 -0.89 28.57 -21.18
N LEU A 68 -0.92 28.28 -22.48
CA LEU A 68 0.18 28.45 -23.42
C LEU A 68 -0.20 29.51 -24.46
N PRO A 69 0.78 30.09 -25.19
CA PRO A 69 0.49 31.06 -26.25
C PRO A 69 -0.42 30.53 -27.36
N ASP A 70 -0.39 29.23 -27.63
CA ASP A 70 -1.11 28.55 -28.70
C ASP A 70 -2.32 27.72 -28.21
N GLY A 71 -2.63 27.73 -26.91
CA GLY A 71 -3.81 27.03 -26.39
C GLY A 71 -3.73 26.59 -24.93
N SER A 72 -4.47 25.53 -24.61
CA SER A 72 -4.53 24.94 -23.28
C SER A 72 -3.36 24.01 -23.03
N GLY A 73 -2.67 24.19 -21.91
CA GLY A 73 -1.64 23.24 -21.47
C GLY A 73 -2.21 21.87 -21.13
N ILE A 74 -3.50 21.82 -20.73
CA ILE A 74 -4.19 20.55 -20.43
C ILE A 74 -4.29 19.68 -21.67
N ASP A 75 -4.58 20.27 -22.83
CA ASP A 75 -4.68 19.52 -24.09
C ASP A 75 -3.32 18.98 -24.52
N VAL A 76 -2.25 19.74 -24.28
CA VAL A 76 -0.87 19.24 -24.46
C VAL A 76 -0.61 18.06 -23.53
N LEU A 77 -0.95 18.14 -22.25
CA LEU A 77 -0.77 17.03 -21.29
C LEU A 77 -1.59 15.78 -21.67
N ARG A 78 -2.83 15.95 -22.16
CA ARG A 78 -3.65 14.86 -22.71
C ARG A 78 -2.98 14.19 -23.91
N GLU A 79 -2.37 14.99 -24.78
CA GLU A 79 -1.61 14.50 -25.93
C GLU A 79 -0.35 13.76 -25.50
N VAL A 80 0.40 14.28 -24.52
CA VAL A 80 1.56 13.59 -23.94
C VAL A 80 1.13 12.25 -23.36
N ARG A 81 0.03 12.20 -22.59
CA ARG A 81 -0.52 10.95 -22.04
C ARG A 81 -0.82 9.93 -23.14
N ARG A 82 -1.40 10.38 -24.26
CA ARG A 82 -1.80 9.51 -25.38
C ARG A 82 -0.61 9.00 -26.18
N ARG A 83 0.36 9.86 -26.53
CA ARG A 83 1.48 9.50 -27.43
C ARG A 83 2.72 9.01 -26.69
N HIS A 84 2.92 9.46 -25.46
CA HIS A 84 4.13 9.26 -24.67
C HIS A 84 3.78 8.89 -23.22
N PRO A 85 3.08 7.76 -22.99
CA PRO A 85 2.55 7.40 -21.67
C PRO A 85 3.62 7.29 -20.58
N ALA A 86 4.85 6.94 -20.95
CA ALA A 86 6.00 6.85 -20.05
C ALA A 86 6.46 8.21 -19.49
N VAL A 87 6.22 9.32 -20.20
CA VAL A 87 6.63 10.66 -19.76
C VAL A 87 5.73 11.11 -18.62
N ARG A 88 6.31 11.47 -17.48
CA ARG A 88 5.58 12.03 -16.33
C ARG A 88 5.15 13.47 -16.64
N ARG A 89 4.03 13.89 -16.07
CA ARG A 89 3.31 15.10 -16.46
C ARG A 89 3.00 15.92 -15.21
N ALA A 90 3.41 17.18 -15.24
CA ALA A 90 3.13 18.15 -14.20
C ALA A 90 2.47 19.40 -14.78
N LEU A 91 1.47 19.93 -14.07
CA LEU A 91 0.84 21.20 -14.40
C LEU A 91 1.49 22.33 -13.59
N LEU A 92 1.94 23.39 -14.26
CA LEU A 92 2.25 24.66 -13.61
C LEU A 92 0.97 25.50 -13.52
N SER A 93 0.43 25.66 -12.31
CA SER A 93 -0.86 26.30 -12.04
C SER A 93 -0.70 27.52 -11.11
N PRO A 94 -1.40 28.64 -11.35
CA PRO A 94 -1.43 29.76 -10.39
C PRO A 94 -2.00 29.32 -9.03
N GLN A 95 -1.35 29.78 -7.94
CA GLN A 95 -1.70 29.45 -6.56
C GLN A 95 -2.86 30.31 -6.02
N TYR A 96 -2.97 31.55 -6.50
CA TYR A 96 -4.00 32.50 -6.09
C TYR A 96 -4.63 33.12 -7.34
N VAL A 97 -5.97 33.10 -7.41
CA VAL A 97 -6.72 33.77 -8.47
C VAL A 97 -6.86 35.24 -8.09
N SER A 98 -5.87 36.05 -8.45
CA SER A 98 -5.96 37.52 -8.30
C SER A 98 -6.35 38.23 -9.60
N ASP A 99 -6.28 37.53 -10.74
CA ASP A 99 -6.65 38.05 -12.05
C ASP A 99 -7.97 37.41 -12.54
N PRO A 100 -9.03 38.20 -12.80
CA PRO A 100 -10.27 37.73 -13.43
C PRO A 100 -10.06 37.07 -14.81
N ALA A 101 -8.94 37.31 -15.50
CA ALA A 101 -8.56 36.61 -16.74
C ALA A 101 -8.00 35.19 -16.49
N GLU A 102 -7.60 34.88 -15.25
CA GLU A 102 -7.13 33.59 -14.75
C GLU A 102 -8.19 32.85 -13.91
N TYR A 103 -9.46 33.29 -13.97
CA TYR A 103 -10.62 32.79 -13.20
C TYR A 103 -11.03 31.32 -13.49
N ASP A 104 -10.13 30.57 -14.11
CA ASP A 104 -10.31 29.18 -14.52
C ASP A 104 -9.36 28.21 -13.79
N ALA A 105 -8.56 28.70 -12.83
CA ALA A 105 -7.54 27.88 -12.15
C ALA A 105 -8.12 26.67 -11.40
N GLY A 106 -9.32 26.80 -10.81
CA GLY A 106 -10.01 25.69 -10.14
C GLY A 106 -10.43 24.59 -11.13
N ARG A 107 -11.01 24.97 -12.27
CA ARG A 107 -11.41 24.03 -13.32
C ARG A 107 -10.19 23.41 -14.03
N LEU A 108 -9.14 24.19 -14.29
CA LEU A 108 -7.89 23.68 -14.85
C LEU A 108 -7.23 22.67 -13.92
N LEU A 109 -7.29 22.91 -12.60
CA LEU A 109 -6.81 21.96 -11.60
C LEU A 109 -7.65 20.69 -11.60
N GLU A 110 -8.99 20.82 -11.59
CA GLU A 110 -9.90 19.67 -11.71
C GLU A 110 -9.62 18.86 -12.99
N GLU A 111 -9.54 19.51 -14.15
CA GLU A 111 -9.27 18.86 -15.44
C GLU A 111 -7.87 18.22 -15.53
N ALA A 112 -6.87 18.80 -14.88
CA ALA A 112 -5.53 18.23 -14.83
C ALA A 112 -5.46 16.99 -13.94
N LEU A 113 -6.21 16.99 -12.84
CA LEU A 113 -6.25 15.90 -11.89
C LEU A 113 -7.23 14.80 -12.32
N ASP A 114 -8.20 15.14 -13.17
CA ASP A 114 -9.13 14.20 -13.77
C ASP A 114 -8.39 13.13 -14.57
N GLU A 115 -8.76 11.87 -14.33
CA GLU A 115 -8.15 10.67 -14.93
C GLU A 115 -6.60 10.64 -14.97
N GLY A 116 -5.89 11.40 -14.13
CA GLY A 116 -4.43 11.46 -14.10
C GLY A 116 -3.78 12.09 -15.34
N VAL A 117 -4.42 13.11 -15.94
CA VAL A 117 -3.82 13.93 -17.01
C VAL A 117 -2.46 14.49 -16.57
N ALA A 118 -2.40 15.07 -15.37
CA ALA A 118 -1.18 15.43 -14.64
C ALA A 118 -1.04 14.56 -13.38
N GLN A 119 0.19 14.18 -13.04
CA GLN A 119 0.51 13.47 -11.80
C GLN A 119 0.95 14.39 -10.66
N ALA A 120 1.34 15.63 -10.98
CA ALA A 120 1.70 16.64 -9.99
C ALA A 120 1.26 18.05 -10.44
N VAL A 121 1.11 18.94 -9.48
CA VAL A 121 0.81 20.36 -9.71
C VAL A 121 1.86 21.20 -9.01
N VAL A 122 2.51 22.08 -9.77
CA VAL A 122 3.50 23.04 -9.28
C VAL A 122 2.80 24.40 -9.15
N PRO A 123 2.78 25.01 -7.96
CA PRO A 123 2.14 26.31 -7.77
C PRO A 123 2.99 27.42 -8.40
N ARG A 124 2.32 28.41 -8.99
CA ARG A 124 2.90 29.68 -9.39
C ARG A 124 2.37 30.81 -8.48
N PRO A 125 3.23 31.62 -7.84
CA PRO A 125 4.69 31.57 -7.91
C PRO A 125 5.29 30.35 -7.19
N TRP A 126 6.34 29.77 -7.79
CA TRP A 126 7.03 28.58 -7.30
C TRP A 126 8.20 28.89 -6.36
N GLN A 127 8.31 30.14 -5.91
CA GLN A 127 9.34 30.55 -4.96
C GLN A 127 8.83 30.43 -3.52
N PRO A 128 9.66 29.92 -2.58
CA PRO A 128 11.01 29.38 -2.79
C PRO A 128 11.01 28.06 -3.58
N ALA A 129 11.92 27.95 -4.57
CA ALA A 129 11.99 26.78 -5.45
C ALA A 129 12.23 25.46 -4.69
N ALA A 130 13.00 25.52 -3.59
CA ALA A 130 13.27 24.38 -2.71
C ALA A 130 12.00 23.75 -2.12
N ASP A 131 10.98 24.56 -1.86
CA ASP A 131 9.77 24.10 -1.16
C ASP A 131 8.64 23.78 -2.14
N ARG A 132 8.61 24.48 -3.28
CA ARG A 132 7.44 24.52 -4.16
C ARG A 132 7.69 23.99 -5.57
N LEU A 133 8.94 24.02 -6.05
CA LEU A 133 9.29 23.57 -7.39
C LEU A 133 9.92 22.19 -7.38
N TYR A 134 10.94 21.97 -6.55
CA TYR A 134 11.73 20.73 -6.60
C TYR A 134 10.98 19.51 -6.06
N PRO A 135 10.29 19.54 -4.91
CA PRO A 135 9.65 18.35 -4.35
C PRO A 135 8.67 17.62 -5.30
N PRO A 136 7.70 18.31 -5.95
CA PRO A 136 6.80 17.62 -6.88
C PRO A 136 7.49 17.10 -8.14
N LEU A 137 8.65 17.66 -8.53
CA LEU A 137 9.40 17.19 -9.71
C LEU A 137 10.35 16.05 -9.36
N ASP A 138 10.99 16.08 -8.19
CA ASP A 138 11.81 15.00 -7.65
C ASP A 138 10.95 13.72 -7.56
N ASP A 139 9.74 13.80 -7.00
CA ASP A 139 8.77 12.69 -6.94
C ASP A 139 8.48 12.07 -8.33
N LEU A 140 8.35 12.90 -9.36
CA LEU A 140 8.08 12.42 -10.73
C LEU A 140 9.32 11.82 -11.39
N LEU A 141 10.48 12.45 -11.22
CA LEU A 141 11.76 11.97 -11.76
C LEU A 141 12.12 10.61 -11.17
N GLU A 142 11.98 10.45 -9.85
CA GLU A 142 12.18 9.18 -9.15
C GLU A 142 11.21 8.11 -9.68
N GLY A 143 9.92 8.45 -9.79
CA GLY A 143 8.94 7.54 -10.35
C GLY A 143 9.23 7.12 -11.79
N TRP A 144 9.76 8.01 -12.64
CA TRP A 144 10.14 7.67 -14.01
C TRP A 144 11.37 6.77 -14.07
N GLN A 145 12.36 7.03 -13.22
CA GLN A 145 13.58 6.22 -13.15
C GLN A 145 13.26 4.79 -12.73
N LEU A 146 12.35 4.61 -11.77
CA LEU A 146 11.87 3.29 -11.34
C LEU A 146 11.21 2.51 -12.49
N ASP A 147 10.34 3.15 -13.28
CA ASP A 147 9.69 2.51 -14.44
C ASP A 147 10.72 2.12 -15.51
N ARG A 148 11.81 2.89 -15.66
CA ARG A 148 12.87 2.61 -16.64
C ARG A 148 13.83 1.54 -16.19
N ASP A 149 14.22 1.55 -14.92
CA ASP A 149 15.04 0.48 -14.35
C ASP A 149 14.28 -0.86 -14.40
N ALA A 150 12.95 -0.82 -14.53
CA ALA A 150 12.13 -1.99 -14.78
C ALA A 150 12.22 -2.61 -16.19
N GLU A 151 12.85 -1.97 -17.19
CA GLU A 151 13.01 -2.54 -18.53
C GLU A 151 14.07 -3.66 -18.61
N VAL A 152 14.88 -3.89 -17.58
CA VAL A 152 15.72 -5.10 -17.45
C VAL A 152 15.08 -5.99 -16.39
N ALA A 153 14.34 -7.02 -16.81
CA ALA A 153 13.75 -7.96 -15.86
C ALA A 153 14.85 -8.61 -15.02
N THR A 154 14.88 -8.29 -13.73
CA THR A 154 15.82 -8.90 -12.78
C THR A 154 15.38 -10.32 -12.41
N VAL A 155 14.08 -10.61 -12.60
CA VAL A 155 13.43 -11.88 -12.26
C VAL A 155 12.52 -12.35 -13.40
N THR A 156 12.69 -13.59 -13.87
CA THR A 156 11.74 -14.27 -14.76
C THR A 156 11.08 -15.41 -14.00
N LEU A 157 9.74 -15.42 -13.93
CA LEU A 157 8.95 -16.44 -13.26
C LEU A 157 8.23 -17.32 -14.28
N VAL A 158 8.40 -18.62 -14.17
CA VAL A 158 7.73 -19.62 -15.02
C VAL A 158 6.78 -20.43 -14.16
N SER A 159 5.48 -20.30 -14.41
CA SER A 159 4.44 -21.05 -13.71
C SER A 159 3.15 -21.10 -14.51
N PRO A 160 2.28 -22.11 -14.34
CA PRO A 160 0.91 -22.02 -14.84
C PRO A 160 0.21 -20.76 -14.31
N ALA A 161 -0.70 -20.17 -15.10
CA ALA A 161 -1.47 -18.98 -14.69
C ALA A 161 -2.37 -19.27 -13.46
N THR A 162 -2.75 -20.53 -13.27
CA THR A 162 -3.55 -21.01 -12.13
C THR A 162 -2.72 -21.36 -10.90
N SER A 163 -1.38 -21.29 -10.98
CA SER A 163 -0.50 -21.63 -9.84
C SER A 163 -0.64 -20.60 -8.73
N ALA A 164 -1.20 -21.02 -7.59
CA ALA A 164 -1.32 -20.16 -6.41
C ALA A 164 0.06 -19.68 -5.92
N HIS A 165 1.07 -20.54 -5.94
CA HIS A 165 2.44 -20.18 -5.57
C HIS A 165 3.05 -19.17 -6.55
N GLY A 166 2.90 -19.41 -7.86
CA GLY A 166 3.41 -18.51 -8.90
C GLY A 166 2.74 -17.12 -8.84
N ASN A 167 1.43 -17.07 -8.63
CA ASN A 167 0.68 -15.83 -8.46
C ASN A 167 1.09 -15.09 -7.18
N GLY A 168 1.29 -15.81 -6.07
CA GLY A 168 1.80 -15.23 -4.82
C GLY A 168 3.19 -14.61 -4.98
N LEU A 169 4.10 -15.26 -5.71
CA LEU A 169 5.43 -14.69 -5.99
C LEU A 169 5.37 -13.49 -6.93
N ARG A 170 4.50 -13.49 -7.94
CA ARG A 170 4.29 -12.31 -8.82
C ARG A 170 3.77 -11.11 -8.05
N ASP A 171 2.79 -11.32 -7.17
CA ASP A 171 2.28 -10.26 -6.30
C ASP A 171 3.39 -9.72 -5.39
N LEU A 172 4.16 -10.61 -4.75
CA LEU A 172 5.31 -10.23 -3.92
C LEU A 172 6.32 -9.36 -4.69
N LEU A 173 6.74 -9.78 -5.89
CA LEU A 173 7.70 -9.03 -6.71
C LEU A 173 7.14 -7.66 -7.07
N THR A 174 5.86 -7.60 -7.47
CA THR A 174 5.17 -6.33 -7.78
C THR A 174 5.15 -5.38 -6.59
N ARG A 175 4.77 -5.88 -5.40
CA ARG A 175 4.67 -5.07 -4.17
C ARG A 175 6.02 -4.58 -3.64
N ASN A 176 7.10 -5.29 -3.96
CA ASN A 176 8.47 -4.87 -3.65
C ASN A 176 9.10 -4.01 -4.77
N GLY A 177 8.34 -3.68 -5.83
CA GLY A 177 8.86 -2.90 -6.95
C GLY A 177 9.95 -3.61 -7.75
N LEU A 178 10.01 -4.95 -7.68
CA LEU A 178 10.99 -5.76 -8.39
C LEU A 178 10.52 -6.03 -9.82
N PRO A 179 11.27 -5.55 -10.83
CA PRO A 179 10.95 -5.79 -12.23
C PRO A 179 10.96 -7.28 -12.56
N HIS A 180 9.86 -7.78 -13.12
CA HIS A 180 9.74 -9.20 -13.40
C HIS A 180 8.92 -9.51 -14.65
N GLU A 181 9.22 -10.65 -15.26
CA GLU A 181 8.50 -11.22 -16.40
C GLU A 181 7.85 -12.53 -15.97
N TRP A 182 6.61 -12.79 -16.39
CA TRP A 182 5.96 -14.09 -16.24
C TRP A 182 5.92 -14.82 -17.58
N LEU A 183 6.28 -16.11 -17.57
CA LEU A 183 6.26 -16.98 -18.74
C LEU A 183 5.38 -18.19 -18.50
N ASP A 184 4.60 -18.55 -19.52
CA ASP A 184 3.86 -19.80 -19.54
C ASP A 184 4.85 -21.00 -19.64
N PRO A 185 4.66 -22.08 -18.86
CA PRO A 185 5.51 -23.28 -18.90
C PRO A 185 5.58 -23.97 -20.26
N GLY A 186 4.54 -23.82 -21.09
CA GLY A 186 4.45 -24.35 -22.45
C GLY A 186 5.07 -23.44 -23.52
N SER A 187 5.43 -22.20 -23.18
CA SER A 187 6.18 -21.33 -24.09
C SER A 187 7.59 -21.86 -24.33
N ALA A 188 8.19 -21.58 -25.50
CA ALA A 188 9.54 -22.07 -25.84
C ALA A 188 10.59 -21.67 -24.79
N ARG A 189 10.56 -20.41 -24.33
CA ARG A 189 11.49 -19.90 -23.29
C ARG A 189 11.16 -20.44 -21.89
N GLY A 190 9.88 -20.55 -21.53
CA GLY A 190 9.45 -21.13 -20.27
C GLY A 190 9.82 -22.61 -20.16
N GLY A 191 9.54 -23.40 -21.19
CA GLY A 191 9.91 -24.81 -21.28
C GLY A 191 11.42 -25.03 -21.20
N ALA A 192 12.22 -24.20 -21.89
CA ALA A 192 13.68 -24.27 -21.83
C ALA A 192 14.22 -23.96 -20.41
N LEU A 193 13.69 -22.94 -19.74
CA LEU A 193 14.08 -22.60 -18.36
C LEU A 193 13.69 -23.72 -17.39
N ARG A 194 12.51 -24.31 -17.52
CA ARG A 194 12.07 -25.45 -16.70
C ARG A 194 12.94 -26.69 -16.90
N ALA A 195 13.26 -27.02 -18.15
CA ALA A 195 14.14 -28.14 -18.46
C ALA A 195 15.54 -27.92 -17.86
N ARG A 196 16.11 -26.71 -17.98
CA ARG A 196 17.40 -26.37 -17.36
C ARG A 196 17.39 -26.43 -15.84
N ALA A 197 16.27 -26.08 -15.21
CA ALA A 197 16.10 -26.15 -13.76
C ALA A 197 15.81 -27.58 -13.25
N GLY A 198 15.49 -28.53 -14.13
CA GLY A 198 15.08 -29.87 -13.75
C GLY A 198 13.73 -29.92 -13.01
N ALA A 199 12.85 -28.93 -13.25
CA ALA A 199 11.61 -28.76 -12.51
C ALA A 199 10.46 -29.61 -13.07
N ALA A 200 9.64 -30.20 -12.19
CA ALA A 200 8.42 -30.92 -12.56
C ALA A 200 7.32 -29.97 -13.08
N ALA A 201 6.25 -30.53 -13.69
CA ALA A 201 5.18 -29.80 -14.39
C ALA A 201 4.54 -28.69 -13.54
N GLU A 202 4.26 -29.01 -12.28
CA GLU A 202 3.51 -28.17 -11.36
C GLU A 202 4.37 -27.12 -10.64
N GLN A 203 5.70 -27.25 -10.73
CA GLN A 203 6.64 -26.45 -9.95
C GLN A 203 6.91 -25.10 -10.61
N VAL A 204 7.01 -24.06 -9.78
CA VAL A 204 7.37 -22.71 -10.18
C VAL A 204 8.88 -22.64 -10.36
N VAL A 205 9.32 -22.05 -11.47
CA VAL A 205 10.75 -21.77 -11.70
C VAL A 205 10.97 -20.28 -11.69
N VAL A 206 11.96 -19.83 -10.91
CA VAL A 206 12.39 -18.43 -10.88
C VAL A 206 13.81 -18.36 -11.41
N ALA A 207 14.00 -17.64 -12.51
CA ALA A 207 15.30 -17.33 -13.08
C ALA A 207 15.69 -15.89 -12.72
N LEU A 208 16.89 -15.70 -12.19
CA LEU A 208 17.41 -14.39 -11.84
C LEU A 208 18.41 -13.91 -12.89
N HIS A 209 18.58 -12.59 -13.00
CA HIS A 209 19.54 -11.97 -13.92
C HIS A 209 21.00 -12.43 -13.71
N ASN A 210 21.34 -12.90 -12.50
CA ASN A 210 22.66 -13.46 -12.18
C ASN A 210 22.85 -14.92 -12.64
N GLY A 211 21.87 -15.49 -13.36
CA GLY A 211 21.90 -16.85 -13.88
C GLY A 211 21.42 -17.93 -12.90
N ALA A 212 21.07 -17.57 -11.66
CA ALA A 212 20.49 -18.51 -10.71
C ALA A 212 19.11 -18.99 -11.17
N LEU A 213 18.87 -20.29 -11.04
CA LEU A 213 17.59 -20.93 -11.26
C LEU A 213 17.12 -21.53 -9.94
N LEU A 214 15.93 -21.17 -9.51
CA LEU A 214 15.30 -21.65 -8.28
C LEU A 214 14.02 -22.41 -8.63
N VAL A 215 13.80 -23.53 -7.95
CA VAL A 215 12.61 -24.38 -8.10
C VAL A 215 11.78 -24.29 -6.82
N ASP A 216 10.52 -23.89 -6.97
CA ASP A 216 9.58 -23.56 -5.88
C ASP A 216 10.19 -22.70 -4.76
N PRO A 217 10.83 -21.56 -5.08
CA PRO A 217 11.44 -20.75 -4.05
C PRO A 217 10.41 -20.02 -3.20
N GLY A 218 10.67 -19.94 -1.89
CA GLY A 218 10.02 -18.97 -1.02
C GLY A 218 10.57 -17.54 -1.21
N PRO A 219 9.85 -16.51 -0.72
CA PRO A 219 10.28 -15.10 -0.75
C PRO A 219 11.73 -14.89 -0.29
N ARG A 220 12.10 -15.52 0.83
CA ARG A 220 13.44 -15.45 1.41
C ARG A 220 14.51 -15.98 0.47
N GLN A 221 14.28 -17.12 -0.19
CA GLN A 221 15.28 -17.71 -1.10
C GLN A 221 15.53 -16.81 -2.31
N ILE A 222 14.48 -16.12 -2.81
CA ILE A 222 14.62 -15.12 -3.87
C ILE A 222 15.46 -13.94 -3.36
N ALA A 223 15.10 -13.38 -2.21
CA ALA A 223 15.81 -12.26 -1.60
C ALA A 223 17.30 -12.57 -1.31
N GLU A 224 17.59 -13.75 -0.77
CA GLU A 224 18.97 -14.21 -0.49
C GLU A 224 19.79 -14.24 -1.78
N ARG A 225 19.19 -14.71 -2.88
CA ARG A 225 19.86 -14.84 -4.18
C ARG A 225 19.98 -13.52 -4.94
N LEU A 226 19.14 -12.54 -4.63
CA LEU A 226 19.26 -11.16 -5.09
C LEU A 226 20.26 -10.35 -4.24
N GLY A 227 20.80 -10.93 -3.15
CA GLY A 227 21.75 -10.25 -2.27
C GLY A 227 21.10 -9.25 -1.32
N VAL A 228 19.79 -9.36 -1.08
CA VAL A 228 19.06 -8.53 -0.12
C VAL A 228 19.59 -8.83 1.28
N ARG A 229 19.97 -7.79 2.03
CA ARG A 229 20.39 -7.92 3.42
C ARG A 229 19.16 -8.20 4.30
N MET A 230 19.06 -9.43 4.82
CA MET A 230 17.97 -9.86 5.73
C MET A 230 18.51 -10.19 7.12
N ARG A 231 19.52 -9.44 7.57
CA ARG A 231 20.05 -9.55 8.92
C ARG A 231 20.10 -8.16 9.55
N PRO A 232 19.63 -8.05 10.80
CA PRO A 232 19.81 -6.85 11.60
C PRO A 232 21.29 -6.47 11.70
N GLU A 233 21.61 -5.19 11.56
CA GLU A 233 22.96 -4.65 11.69
C GLU A 233 23.42 -4.55 13.14
N ARG A 234 22.45 -4.42 14.07
CA ARG A 234 22.71 -4.24 15.50
C ARG A 234 22.33 -5.50 16.28
N GLU A 235 23.03 -5.71 17.39
CA GLU A 235 22.70 -6.77 18.33
C GLU A 235 21.48 -6.43 19.20
N ALA A 236 21.20 -5.13 19.39
CA ALA A 236 20.09 -4.63 20.17
C ALA A 236 19.52 -3.31 19.63
N TYR A 237 18.22 -3.12 19.85
CA TYR A 237 17.45 -1.96 19.41
C TYR A 237 16.69 -1.32 20.58
N ASP A 238 16.35 -0.04 20.44
CA ASP A 238 15.43 0.61 21.39
C ASP A 238 14.00 0.16 21.10
N LEU A 239 13.67 0.03 19.80
CA LEU A 239 12.34 -0.29 19.32
C LEU A 239 12.40 -1.29 18.15
N VAL A 240 11.65 -2.38 18.28
CA VAL A 240 11.34 -3.28 17.14
C VAL A 240 9.86 -3.13 16.78
N VAL A 241 9.61 -2.84 15.51
CA VAL A 241 8.27 -2.77 14.91
C VAL A 241 8.03 -4.04 14.10
N VAL A 242 6.98 -4.78 14.43
CA VAL A 242 6.63 -6.02 13.73
C VAL A 242 5.47 -5.75 12.78
N GLY A 243 5.75 -5.77 11.48
CA GLY A 243 4.83 -5.45 10.39
C GLY A 243 5.11 -4.07 9.81
N ALA A 244 5.11 -3.96 8.48
CA ALA A 244 5.35 -2.73 7.73
C ALA A 244 4.12 -2.27 6.92
N GLY A 245 2.92 -2.45 7.49
CA GLY A 245 1.72 -1.75 7.04
C GLY A 245 1.70 -0.27 7.43
N PRO A 246 0.59 0.46 7.21
CA PRO A 246 0.50 1.89 7.50
C PRO A 246 0.89 2.25 8.94
N ALA A 247 0.42 1.48 9.93
CA ALA A 247 0.76 1.73 11.33
C ALA A 247 2.25 1.49 11.62
N GLY A 248 2.81 0.39 11.11
CA GLY A 248 4.21 0.05 11.36
C GLY A 248 5.18 1.01 10.67
N LEU A 249 4.90 1.41 9.43
CA LEU A 249 5.70 2.42 8.74
C LEU A 249 5.62 3.79 9.41
N ALA A 250 4.45 4.19 9.92
CA ALA A 250 4.33 5.40 10.71
C ALA A 250 5.16 5.31 12.00
N THR A 251 5.08 4.18 12.74
CA THR A 251 5.94 3.96 13.91
C THR A 251 7.42 4.01 13.58
N ALA A 252 7.83 3.44 12.44
CA ALA A 252 9.22 3.47 12.00
C ALA A 252 9.71 4.89 11.69
N VAL A 253 8.91 5.67 10.95
CA VAL A 253 9.19 7.07 10.64
C VAL A 253 9.38 7.89 11.92
N TYR A 254 8.41 7.82 12.84
CA TYR A 254 8.44 8.61 14.07
C TYR A 254 9.57 8.13 15.00
N GLY A 255 9.69 6.83 15.23
CA GLY A 255 10.72 6.26 16.10
C GLY A 255 12.13 6.63 15.64
N ALA A 256 12.43 6.48 14.35
CA ALA A 256 13.73 6.87 13.80
C ALA A 256 13.95 8.39 13.85
N SER A 257 12.92 9.19 13.53
CA SER A 257 13.04 10.66 13.57
C SER A 257 13.26 11.22 14.98
N GLU A 258 12.80 10.51 16.01
CA GLU A 258 13.00 10.86 17.42
C GLU A 258 14.28 10.25 18.02
N GLY A 259 15.11 9.62 17.17
CA GLY A 259 16.45 9.15 17.52
C GLY A 259 16.54 7.74 18.09
N LEU A 260 15.44 6.97 18.09
CA LEU A 260 15.45 5.57 18.52
C LEU A 260 16.14 4.70 17.46
N HIS A 261 17.00 3.78 17.92
CA HIS A 261 17.45 2.68 17.08
C HIS A 261 16.26 1.76 16.79
N THR A 262 15.66 1.97 15.62
CA THR A 262 14.38 1.36 15.23
C THR A 262 14.60 0.30 14.14
N LEU A 263 14.14 -0.92 14.40
CA LEU A 263 14.11 -2.01 13.42
C LEU A 263 12.68 -2.32 13.01
N VAL A 264 12.41 -2.43 11.71
CA VAL A 264 11.16 -2.94 11.16
C VAL A 264 11.37 -4.36 10.63
N VAL A 265 10.56 -5.29 11.14
CA VAL A 265 10.53 -6.69 10.70
C VAL A 265 9.25 -6.92 9.90
N GLU A 266 9.37 -7.28 8.62
CA GLU A 266 8.23 -7.53 7.74
C GLU A 266 8.44 -8.76 6.86
N ALA A 267 7.41 -9.60 6.79
CA ALA A 267 7.48 -10.92 6.19
C ALA A 267 7.41 -10.91 4.65
N GLU A 268 6.80 -9.88 4.06
CA GLU A 268 6.50 -9.88 2.61
C GLU A 268 6.96 -8.62 1.89
N ALA A 269 6.35 -7.48 2.17
CA ALA A 269 6.61 -6.22 1.48
C ALA A 269 6.10 -5.04 2.31
N PHE A 270 6.57 -3.84 1.98
CA PHE A 270 5.95 -2.63 2.52
C PHE A 270 4.47 -2.54 2.13
N GLY A 271 3.67 -2.05 3.06
CA GLY A 271 2.33 -1.56 2.83
C GLY A 271 1.18 -2.41 3.35
N GLY A 272 1.44 -3.67 3.69
CA GLY A 272 0.41 -4.59 4.16
C GLY A 272 -0.85 -4.56 3.29
N GLN A 273 -2.03 -4.68 3.91
CA GLN A 273 -3.31 -4.63 3.19
C GLN A 273 -3.57 -3.30 2.48
N ALA A 274 -3.05 -2.18 2.98
CA ALA A 274 -3.25 -0.90 2.33
C ALA A 274 -2.50 -0.84 0.99
N GLY A 275 -1.33 -1.47 0.91
CA GLY A 275 -0.49 -1.53 -0.29
C GLY A 275 -1.17 -2.16 -1.50
N THR A 276 -2.14 -3.05 -1.29
CA THR A 276 -2.89 -3.71 -2.39
C THR A 276 -4.06 -2.88 -2.91
N SER A 277 -4.33 -1.71 -2.32
CA SER A 277 -5.41 -0.84 -2.79
C SER A 277 -5.00 -0.15 -4.10
N SER A 278 -5.85 -0.22 -5.12
CA SER A 278 -5.63 0.48 -6.39
C SER A 278 -5.69 2.00 -6.23
N ARG A 279 -6.56 2.50 -5.35
CA ARG A 279 -6.73 3.93 -5.07
C ARG A 279 -7.28 4.15 -3.65
N ILE A 280 -6.69 5.09 -2.93
CA ILE A 280 -7.10 5.56 -1.61
C ILE A 280 -7.47 7.04 -1.75
N GLU A 281 -8.75 7.36 -1.64
CA GLU A 281 -9.27 8.73 -1.79
C GLU A 281 -9.49 9.44 -0.46
N ASN A 282 -9.58 8.69 0.63
CA ASN A 282 -9.89 9.18 1.96
C ASN A 282 -8.65 9.35 2.86
N TYR A 283 -7.47 9.50 2.27
CA TYR A 283 -6.23 9.82 2.97
C TYR A 283 -5.90 11.29 2.76
N LEU A 284 -5.95 12.06 3.85
CA LEU A 284 -5.76 13.52 3.83
C LEU A 284 -4.40 13.89 3.23
N GLY A 285 -4.40 14.89 2.34
CA GLY A 285 -3.20 15.37 1.64
C GLY A 285 -3.09 14.92 0.19
N PHE A 286 -3.93 13.98 -0.27
CA PHE A 286 -3.96 13.53 -1.66
C PHE A 286 -5.33 13.84 -2.29
N PRO A 287 -5.54 15.05 -2.85
CA PRO A 287 -6.86 15.47 -3.35
C PRO A 287 -7.38 14.61 -4.51
N SER A 288 -6.49 14.00 -5.29
CA SER A 288 -6.82 13.05 -6.36
C SER A 288 -6.80 11.60 -5.90
N GLY A 289 -6.64 11.36 -4.60
CA GLY A 289 -6.25 10.06 -4.05
C GLY A 289 -4.84 9.63 -4.47
N ILE A 290 -4.42 8.49 -3.95
CA ILE A 290 -3.11 7.87 -4.22
C ILE A 290 -3.27 6.35 -4.23
N SER A 291 -2.51 5.63 -5.05
CA SER A 291 -2.51 4.17 -4.95
C SER A 291 -1.92 3.73 -3.61
N GLY A 292 -2.45 2.63 -3.07
CA GLY A 292 -1.97 2.05 -1.83
C GLY A 292 -0.48 1.73 -1.87
N GLY A 293 -0.04 1.08 -2.96
CA GLY A 293 1.36 0.76 -3.18
C GLY A 293 2.25 2.00 -3.19
N ALA A 294 1.86 3.07 -3.90
CA ALA A 294 2.66 4.30 -3.95
C ALA A 294 2.74 5.00 -2.58
N LEU A 295 1.63 5.09 -1.85
CA LEU A 295 1.61 5.67 -0.50
C LEU A 295 2.56 4.93 0.44
N MET A 296 2.50 3.59 0.43
CA MET A 296 3.30 2.75 1.32
C MET A 296 4.78 2.70 0.94
N HIS A 297 5.08 2.69 -0.35
CA HIS A 297 6.45 2.78 -0.84
C HIS A 297 7.13 4.09 -0.41
N ARG A 298 6.43 5.22 -0.57
CA ARG A 298 6.91 6.54 -0.10
C ARG A 298 7.16 6.55 1.41
N ALA A 299 6.26 5.96 2.20
CA ALA A 299 6.43 5.83 3.64
C ALA A 299 7.62 4.95 4.02
N GLY A 300 7.86 3.85 3.29
CA GLY A 300 9.03 2.99 3.46
C GLY A 300 10.35 3.72 3.18
N ILE A 301 10.44 4.44 2.06
CA ILE A 301 11.61 5.29 1.74
C ILE A 301 11.83 6.33 2.83
N GLN A 302 10.76 6.99 3.29
CA GLN A 302 10.86 7.98 4.35
C GLN A 302 11.42 7.39 5.65
N ALA A 303 10.93 6.22 6.07
CA ALA A 303 11.41 5.53 7.27
C ALA A 303 12.93 5.25 7.17
N VAL A 304 13.37 4.66 6.05
CA VAL A 304 14.78 4.35 5.80
C VAL A 304 15.63 5.63 5.77
N ARG A 305 15.16 6.69 5.09
CA ARG A 305 15.86 7.99 5.01
C ARG A 305 16.07 8.61 6.39
N LEU A 306 15.14 8.40 7.32
CA LEU A 306 15.21 8.90 8.69
C LEU A 306 16.05 8.01 9.62
N GLY A 307 16.54 6.87 9.13
CA GLY A 307 17.43 5.98 9.87
C GLY A 307 16.75 4.74 10.46
N ALA A 308 15.50 4.45 10.10
CA ALA A 308 14.89 3.17 10.44
C ALA A 308 15.58 2.06 9.64
N GLU A 309 15.96 0.99 10.33
CA GLU A 309 16.46 -0.21 9.68
C GLU A 309 15.27 -1.12 9.31
N THR A 310 15.34 -1.79 8.17
CA THR A 310 14.26 -2.68 7.72
C THR A 310 14.84 -4.03 7.28
N VAL A 311 14.25 -5.13 7.75
CA VAL A 311 14.60 -6.50 7.34
C VAL A 311 13.40 -7.16 6.67
N ILE A 312 13.48 -7.30 5.34
CA ILE A 312 12.39 -7.80 4.50
C ILE A 312 12.98 -8.63 3.35
N PRO A 313 12.43 -9.82 3.03
CA PRO A 313 11.35 -10.51 3.75
C PRO A 313 11.89 -11.29 4.97
N LEU A 314 11.35 -11.04 6.15
CA LEU A 314 11.67 -11.77 7.38
C LEU A 314 10.50 -11.75 8.37
N ARG A 315 10.06 -12.92 8.83
CA ARG A 315 8.86 -13.07 9.66
C ARG A 315 9.22 -13.20 11.13
N ALA A 316 8.57 -12.42 12.00
CA ALA A 316 8.59 -12.68 13.44
C ALA A 316 7.78 -13.93 13.78
N THR A 317 8.34 -14.81 14.61
CA THR A 317 7.81 -16.14 14.94
C THR A 317 7.65 -16.39 16.43
N SER A 318 8.31 -15.60 17.27
CA SER A 318 8.20 -15.69 18.74
C SER A 318 8.54 -14.34 19.38
N LEU A 319 8.02 -14.14 20.59
CA LEU A 319 8.32 -12.98 21.44
C LEU A 319 8.53 -13.50 22.86
N ASP A 320 9.75 -13.36 23.36
CA ASP A 320 10.12 -13.73 24.72
C ASP A 320 10.68 -12.53 25.49
N ARG A 321 10.78 -12.66 26.81
CA ARG A 321 11.51 -11.73 27.66
C ARG A 321 12.67 -12.44 28.35
N ARG A 322 13.90 -11.96 28.15
CA ARG A 322 15.13 -12.56 28.68
C ARG A 322 16.07 -11.45 29.16
N ASP A 323 16.59 -11.57 30.38
CA ASP A 323 17.57 -10.63 30.97
C ASP A 323 17.18 -9.14 30.90
N GLY A 324 15.90 -8.83 31.07
CA GLY A 324 15.39 -7.44 31.00
C GLY A 324 15.15 -6.90 29.58
N TRP A 325 15.42 -7.71 28.55
CA TRP A 325 15.17 -7.40 27.14
C TRP A 325 14.01 -8.22 26.58
N TYR A 326 13.34 -7.69 25.56
CA TYR A 326 12.52 -8.48 24.67
C TYR A 326 13.39 -9.14 23.61
N VAL A 327 13.07 -10.39 23.28
CA VAL A 327 13.72 -11.17 22.23
C VAL A 327 12.66 -11.54 21.19
N VAL A 328 12.80 -11.00 19.99
CA VAL A 328 11.94 -11.33 18.84
C VAL A 328 12.64 -12.39 18.01
N GLY A 329 12.07 -13.58 17.97
CA GLY A 329 12.56 -14.66 17.11
C GLY A 329 12.07 -14.49 15.68
N LEU A 330 12.95 -14.76 14.73
CA LEU A 330 12.74 -14.55 13.30
C LEU A 330 12.79 -15.90 12.57
N ASP A 331 12.06 -16.01 11.46
CA ASP A 331 12.11 -17.21 10.63
C ASP A 331 13.56 -17.49 10.16
N GLY A 332 13.91 -18.77 10.12
CA GLY A 332 15.31 -19.20 9.94
C GLY A 332 16.20 -19.09 11.18
N GLY A 333 15.63 -18.82 12.36
CA GLY A 333 16.28 -19.03 13.66
C GLY A 333 17.12 -17.86 14.18
N ALA A 334 17.10 -16.71 13.52
CA ALA A 334 17.73 -15.49 14.05
C ALA A 334 16.89 -14.91 15.20
N GLU A 335 17.53 -14.20 16.13
CA GLU A 335 16.87 -13.50 17.23
C GLU A 335 17.34 -12.05 17.28
N VAL A 336 16.44 -11.15 17.68
CA VAL A 336 16.72 -9.72 17.88
C VAL A 336 16.35 -9.28 19.27
N ARG A 337 17.27 -8.57 19.95
CA ARG A 337 17.01 -7.99 21.26
C ARG A 337 16.49 -6.56 21.14
N THR A 338 15.53 -6.21 21.99
CA THR A 338 14.96 -4.86 22.00
C THR A 338 14.42 -4.44 23.37
N ARG A 339 14.41 -3.14 23.66
CA ARG A 339 13.80 -2.61 24.89
C ARG A 339 12.28 -2.54 24.80
N ALA A 340 11.74 -2.15 23.64
CA ALA A 340 10.31 -2.09 23.38
C ALA A 340 9.93 -2.77 22.06
N VAL A 341 8.67 -3.22 21.97
CA VAL A 341 8.09 -3.86 20.78
C VAL A 341 6.78 -3.18 20.41
N VAL A 342 6.59 -2.85 19.14
CA VAL A 342 5.30 -2.41 18.59
C VAL A 342 4.79 -3.47 17.61
N LEU A 343 3.66 -4.08 17.95
CA LEU A 343 2.96 -5.04 17.11
C LEU A 343 2.06 -4.29 16.12
N ALA A 344 2.46 -4.24 14.86
CA ALA A 344 1.75 -3.60 13.75
C ALA A 344 1.33 -4.63 12.67
N LEU A 345 0.90 -5.81 13.13
CA LEU A 345 0.67 -7.01 12.29
C LEU A 345 -0.49 -6.90 11.30
N GLY A 346 -1.32 -5.86 11.44
CA GLY A 346 -2.53 -5.68 10.64
C GLY A 346 -3.49 -6.87 10.76
N VAL A 347 -4.22 -7.12 9.67
CA VAL A 347 -5.13 -8.26 9.52
C VAL A 347 -5.08 -8.79 8.11
N THR A 348 -5.58 -10.01 7.90
CA THR A 348 -5.90 -10.54 6.58
C THR A 348 -7.40 -10.74 6.47
N TYR A 349 -8.00 -10.41 5.33
CA TYR A 349 -9.41 -10.73 5.11
C TYR A 349 -9.59 -12.25 5.08
N ARG A 350 -10.66 -12.73 5.73
CA ARG A 350 -11.03 -14.14 5.61
C ARG A 350 -11.48 -14.39 4.17
N ARG A 351 -10.74 -15.24 3.46
CA ARG A 351 -11.02 -15.60 2.06
C ARG A 351 -12.30 -16.41 1.95
N LEU A 352 -13.08 -16.14 0.91
CA LEU A 352 -14.21 -16.98 0.49
C LEU A 352 -13.67 -18.16 -0.33
N LEU A 353 -13.90 -19.38 0.13
CA LEU A 353 -13.36 -20.62 -0.48
C LEU A 353 -14.23 -21.14 -1.65
N ALA A 354 -14.89 -20.25 -2.38
CA ALA A 354 -15.72 -20.61 -3.52
C ALA A 354 -14.88 -20.72 -4.81
N ALA A 355 -15.27 -21.63 -5.70
CA ALA A 355 -14.55 -21.83 -6.97
C ALA A 355 -14.58 -20.54 -7.80
N GLY A 356 -13.48 -20.20 -8.47
CA GLY A 356 -13.38 -19.01 -9.33
C GLY A 356 -13.27 -17.66 -8.60
N THR A 357 -13.44 -17.62 -7.27
CA THR A 357 -13.39 -16.36 -6.50
C THR A 357 -12.04 -15.65 -6.61
N GLU A 358 -10.93 -16.37 -6.43
CA GLU A 358 -9.59 -15.77 -6.41
C GLU A 358 -9.21 -15.12 -7.75
N ALA A 359 -9.61 -15.73 -8.88
CA ALA A 359 -9.33 -15.19 -10.21
C ALA A 359 -10.07 -13.88 -10.51
N LEU A 360 -11.18 -13.61 -9.80
CA LEU A 360 -12.05 -12.46 -10.03
C LEU A 360 -11.89 -11.36 -8.95
N VAL A 361 -10.92 -11.50 -8.04
CA VAL A 361 -10.60 -10.46 -7.05
C VAL A 361 -10.12 -9.20 -7.76
N GLY A 362 -10.74 -8.06 -7.46
CA GLY A 362 -10.50 -6.78 -8.13
C GLY A 362 -11.30 -6.60 -9.43
N SER A 363 -11.75 -7.70 -10.03
CA SER A 363 -12.54 -7.73 -11.27
C SER A 363 -14.00 -8.15 -10.99
N GLY A 364 -14.63 -7.49 -10.03
CA GLY A 364 -16.02 -7.74 -9.61
C GLY A 364 -16.14 -8.50 -8.28
N VAL A 365 -15.10 -9.17 -7.79
CA VAL A 365 -15.04 -9.66 -6.40
C VAL A 365 -14.21 -8.70 -5.55
N HIS A 366 -14.78 -8.23 -4.44
CA HIS A 366 -14.17 -7.22 -3.58
C HIS A 366 -14.18 -7.67 -2.11
N TYR A 367 -13.13 -7.30 -1.38
CA TYR A 367 -13.03 -7.45 0.07
C TYR A 367 -12.99 -6.06 0.70
N GLY A 368 -13.64 -5.89 1.85
CA GLY A 368 -13.66 -4.61 2.58
C GLY A 368 -14.85 -3.71 2.24
N SER A 369 -14.67 -2.40 2.47
CA SER A 369 -15.75 -1.39 2.35
C SER A 369 -16.09 -1.11 0.88
N PRO A 370 -17.39 -1.04 0.50
CA PRO A 370 -17.78 -0.81 -0.90
C PRO A 370 -17.58 0.63 -1.40
N THR A 371 -17.14 1.55 -0.55
CA THR A 371 -17.14 3.00 -0.81
C THR A 371 -16.42 3.38 -2.09
N VAL A 372 -15.28 2.76 -2.38
CA VAL A 372 -14.46 3.06 -3.58
C VAL A 372 -15.10 2.48 -4.84
N GLN A 373 -15.88 1.40 -4.70
CA GLN A 373 -16.52 0.69 -5.82
C GLN A 373 -17.91 1.23 -6.16
N LEU A 374 -18.46 2.16 -5.37
CA LEU A 374 -19.82 2.71 -5.57
C LEU A 374 -20.08 3.21 -7.00
N PRO A 375 -19.17 3.96 -7.66
CA PRO A 375 -19.41 4.39 -9.04
C PRO A 375 -19.49 3.22 -10.03
N GLY A 376 -18.71 2.16 -9.81
CA GLY A 376 -18.63 1.00 -10.70
C GLY A 376 -19.79 0.00 -10.58
N VAL A 377 -20.63 0.13 -9.54
CA VAL A 377 -21.77 -0.76 -9.29
C VAL A 377 -23.13 -0.10 -9.51
N ALA A 378 -23.13 1.16 -9.99
CA ALA A 378 -24.35 1.90 -10.25
C ALA A 378 -25.22 1.16 -11.29
N GLY A 379 -26.49 0.92 -10.93
CA GLY A 379 -27.43 0.18 -11.78
C GLY A 379 -27.19 -1.34 -11.90
N GLY A 380 -26.19 -1.89 -11.21
CA GLY A 380 -25.84 -3.32 -11.27
C GLY A 380 -26.56 -4.20 -10.23
N GLN A 381 -26.40 -5.51 -10.37
CA GLN A 381 -26.76 -6.54 -9.39
C GLN A 381 -25.57 -6.86 -8.49
N VAL A 382 -25.67 -6.43 -7.23
CA VAL A 382 -24.61 -6.56 -6.24
C VAL A 382 -24.95 -7.63 -5.21
N PHE A 383 -23.98 -8.46 -4.89
CA PHE A 383 -24.08 -9.46 -3.83
C PHE A 383 -23.14 -9.13 -2.68
N ILE A 384 -23.57 -9.43 -1.46
CA ILE A 384 -22.75 -9.29 -0.24
C ILE A 384 -22.77 -10.62 0.50
N VAL A 385 -21.61 -11.19 0.80
CA VAL A 385 -21.51 -12.40 1.63
C VAL A 385 -21.15 -11.98 3.04
N GLY A 386 -22.08 -12.17 3.98
CA GLY A 386 -21.87 -11.80 5.38
C GLY A 386 -23.16 -11.49 6.11
N GLY A 387 -23.22 -11.83 7.40
CA GLY A 387 -24.40 -11.61 8.26
C GLY A 387 -24.11 -10.76 9.50
N GLY A 388 -23.02 -9.99 9.49
CA GLY A 388 -22.62 -9.09 10.58
C GLY A 388 -22.93 -7.62 10.29
N ASN A 389 -22.72 -6.76 11.28
CA ASN A 389 -22.98 -5.31 11.14
C ASN A 389 -22.28 -4.66 9.94
N SER A 390 -21.02 -5.01 9.66
CA SER A 390 -20.30 -4.46 8.50
C SER A 390 -20.99 -4.80 7.17
N ALA A 391 -21.51 -6.03 7.04
CA ALA A 391 -22.26 -6.46 5.85
C ALA A 391 -23.58 -5.69 5.69
N GLY A 392 -24.30 -5.47 6.79
CA GLY A 392 -25.54 -4.70 6.77
C GLY A 392 -25.32 -3.22 6.45
N GLN A 393 -24.30 -2.59 7.03
CA GLN A 393 -23.95 -1.20 6.74
C GLN A 393 -23.52 -1.02 5.27
N ALA A 394 -22.74 -1.95 4.74
CA ALA A 394 -22.38 -1.97 3.32
C ALA A 394 -23.61 -2.11 2.43
N ALA A 395 -24.56 -2.98 2.79
CA ALA A 395 -25.79 -3.16 2.03
C ALA A 395 -26.65 -1.89 1.99
N VAL A 396 -26.82 -1.21 3.13
CA VAL A 396 -27.52 0.09 3.18
C VAL A 396 -26.84 1.10 2.26
N ARG A 397 -25.49 1.17 2.28
CA ARG A 397 -24.74 2.11 1.45
C ARG A 397 -24.84 1.79 -0.06
N LEU A 398 -24.74 0.51 -0.42
CA LEU A 398 -24.83 0.05 -1.80
C LEU A 398 -26.23 0.21 -2.38
N ALA A 399 -27.26 0.09 -1.55
CA ALA A 399 -28.66 0.25 -1.93
C ALA A 399 -29.00 1.66 -2.46
N GLU A 400 -28.15 2.66 -2.19
CA GLU A 400 -28.29 4.02 -2.72
C GLU A 400 -27.95 4.13 -4.23
N SER A 401 -27.19 3.19 -4.79
CA SER A 401 -26.67 3.29 -6.17
C SER A 401 -26.89 2.03 -7.03
N ALA A 402 -26.87 0.84 -6.42
CA ALA A 402 -27.10 -0.42 -7.13
C ALA A 402 -28.58 -0.60 -7.50
N ALA A 403 -28.87 -1.28 -8.61
CA ALA A 403 -30.25 -1.63 -8.97
C ALA A 403 -30.83 -2.66 -7.99
N ARG A 404 -29.99 -3.58 -7.50
CA ARG A 404 -30.36 -4.57 -6.49
C ARG A 404 -29.15 -4.98 -5.67
N VAL A 405 -29.35 -5.13 -4.36
CA VAL A 405 -28.35 -5.64 -3.42
C VAL A 405 -28.87 -6.92 -2.78
N THR A 406 -28.13 -8.02 -2.86
CA THR A 406 -28.51 -9.31 -2.25
C THR A 406 -27.50 -9.72 -1.17
N LEU A 407 -27.93 -9.75 0.10
CA LEU A 407 -27.13 -10.35 1.17
C LEU A 407 -27.30 -11.86 1.16
N VAL A 408 -26.19 -12.59 1.06
CA VAL A 408 -26.11 -14.05 1.15
C VAL A 408 -25.53 -14.43 2.51
N VAL A 409 -26.31 -15.17 3.29
CA VAL A 409 -26.04 -15.43 4.70
C VAL A 409 -26.20 -16.92 5.00
N ARG A 410 -25.14 -17.55 5.52
CA ARG A 410 -25.17 -18.96 5.93
C ARG A 410 -26.11 -19.24 7.11
N ALA A 411 -26.25 -18.26 8.00
CA ALA A 411 -27.13 -18.37 9.17
C ALA A 411 -28.59 -18.35 8.73
N ARG A 412 -29.47 -18.95 9.54
CA ARG A 412 -30.93 -18.96 9.29
C ARG A 412 -31.57 -17.58 9.43
N SER A 413 -30.91 -16.64 10.11
CA SER A 413 -31.39 -15.28 10.33
C SER A 413 -30.21 -14.31 10.48
N LEU A 414 -30.43 -13.05 10.07
CA LEU A 414 -29.50 -11.94 10.34
C LEU A 414 -29.36 -11.63 11.84
N ALA A 415 -30.39 -11.91 12.64
CA ALA A 415 -30.38 -11.65 14.08
C ALA A 415 -29.28 -12.43 14.85
N ALA A 416 -28.68 -13.45 14.21
CA ALA A 416 -27.56 -14.20 14.79
C ALA A 416 -26.24 -13.40 14.84
N GLY A 417 -26.08 -12.35 14.03
CA GLY A 417 -24.83 -11.60 13.94
C GLY A 417 -24.97 -10.10 13.67
N MET A 418 -26.19 -9.63 13.39
CA MET A 418 -26.48 -8.24 13.04
C MET A 418 -27.38 -7.59 14.10
N SER A 419 -27.08 -6.34 14.43
CA SER A 419 -27.87 -5.52 15.35
C SER A 419 -29.30 -5.35 14.86
N HIS A 420 -30.26 -5.42 15.79
CA HIS A 420 -31.70 -5.40 15.49
C HIS A 420 -32.13 -4.21 14.60
N TYR A 421 -31.70 -2.99 14.92
CA TYR A 421 -32.04 -1.79 14.15
C TYR A 421 -31.60 -1.90 12.68
N LEU A 422 -30.47 -2.55 12.42
CA LEU A 422 -29.90 -2.69 11.09
C LEU A 422 -30.66 -3.75 10.30
N VAL A 423 -31.13 -4.81 10.96
CA VAL A 423 -32.05 -5.79 10.36
C VAL A 423 -33.35 -5.11 9.93
N GLU A 424 -33.93 -4.26 10.77
CA GLU A 424 -35.14 -3.48 10.44
C GLU A 424 -34.89 -2.51 9.27
N GLN A 425 -33.75 -1.81 9.29
CA GLN A 425 -33.37 -0.88 8.22
C GLN A 425 -33.22 -1.59 6.87
N LEU A 426 -32.59 -2.77 6.83
CA LEU A 426 -32.47 -3.55 5.60
C LEU A 426 -33.82 -4.05 5.09
N ALA A 427 -34.73 -4.44 5.98
CA ALA A 427 -36.07 -4.88 5.62
C ALA A 427 -36.92 -3.76 4.99
N ALA A 428 -36.64 -2.49 5.33
CA ALA A 428 -37.33 -1.33 4.78
C ALA A 428 -36.82 -0.91 3.38
N LEU A 429 -35.69 -1.45 2.91
CA LEU A 429 -35.09 -1.08 1.62
C LEU A 429 -35.61 -2.00 0.49
N PRO A 430 -36.39 -1.50 -0.49
CA PRO A 430 -36.95 -2.35 -1.55
C PRO A 430 -35.91 -2.87 -2.54
N THR A 431 -34.74 -2.23 -2.61
CA THR A 431 -33.59 -2.65 -3.43
C THR A 431 -32.77 -3.75 -2.77
N VAL A 432 -32.99 -4.02 -1.48
CA VAL A 432 -32.24 -5.03 -0.71
C VAL A 432 -33.04 -6.33 -0.62
N ARG A 433 -32.37 -7.45 -0.90
CA ARG A 433 -32.88 -8.81 -0.66
C ARG A 433 -31.94 -9.54 0.29
N VAL A 434 -32.51 -10.27 1.24
CA VAL A 434 -31.74 -11.14 2.15
C VAL A 434 -32.03 -12.59 1.83
N VAL A 435 -30.99 -13.40 1.66
CA VAL A 435 -31.05 -14.83 1.40
C VAL A 435 -30.30 -15.56 2.51
N THR A 436 -31.04 -16.21 3.40
CA THR A 436 -30.51 -16.96 4.54
C THR A 436 -30.35 -18.45 4.22
N GLY A 437 -29.56 -19.17 5.03
CA GLY A 437 -29.28 -20.60 4.81
C GLY A 437 -28.57 -20.91 3.48
N THR A 438 -27.86 -19.92 2.93
CA THR A 438 -27.26 -19.98 1.59
C THR A 438 -25.81 -19.52 1.64
N GLU A 439 -24.98 -20.15 0.81
CA GLU A 439 -23.58 -19.77 0.60
C GLU A 439 -23.28 -19.56 -0.89
N VAL A 440 -22.20 -18.84 -1.19
CA VAL A 440 -21.68 -18.76 -2.56
C VAL A 440 -20.76 -19.96 -2.77
N ALA A 441 -21.06 -20.80 -3.75
CA ALA A 441 -20.31 -22.00 -4.08
C ALA A 441 -19.29 -21.76 -5.22
N ALA A 442 -19.62 -20.87 -6.16
CA ALA A 442 -18.72 -20.49 -7.25
C ALA A 442 -18.97 -19.05 -7.73
N CYS A 443 -17.92 -18.44 -8.28
CA CYS A 443 -17.93 -17.18 -9.02
C CYS A 443 -17.58 -17.46 -10.48
N HIS A 444 -18.30 -16.83 -11.41
CA HIS A 444 -18.16 -17.04 -12.85
C HIS A 444 -17.77 -15.76 -13.57
N GLY A 445 -16.92 -15.89 -14.58
CA GLY A 445 -16.41 -14.77 -15.37
C GLY A 445 -14.96 -15.01 -15.80
N ASP A 446 -14.57 -14.40 -16.91
CA ASP A 446 -13.18 -14.46 -17.41
C ASP A 446 -12.43 -13.18 -16.97
N GLU A 447 -12.69 -12.04 -17.64
CA GLU A 447 -12.08 -10.75 -17.30
C GLU A 447 -12.77 -10.03 -16.15
N ARG A 448 -14.06 -10.31 -15.93
CA ARG A 448 -14.91 -9.70 -14.90
C ARG A 448 -15.98 -10.67 -14.42
N LEU A 449 -16.44 -10.49 -13.19
CA LEU A 449 -17.56 -11.23 -12.63
C LEU A 449 -18.82 -11.05 -13.50
N THR A 450 -19.47 -12.16 -13.84
CA THR A 450 -20.74 -12.18 -14.59
C THR A 450 -21.83 -12.96 -13.88
N GLY A 451 -21.48 -13.83 -12.93
CA GLY A 451 -22.45 -14.63 -12.20
C GLY A 451 -21.89 -15.36 -10.99
N LEU A 452 -22.81 -15.91 -10.19
CA LEU A 452 -22.52 -16.71 -9.00
C LEU A 452 -23.32 -18.01 -9.04
N THR A 453 -22.77 -19.08 -8.45
CA THR A 453 -23.56 -20.23 -8.00
C THR A 453 -23.84 -20.07 -6.51
N LEU A 454 -25.12 -20.04 -6.14
CA LEU A 454 -25.58 -20.05 -4.76
C LEU A 454 -25.98 -21.47 -4.37
N ARG A 455 -25.50 -21.95 -3.21
CA ARG A 455 -25.83 -23.25 -2.65
C ARG A 455 -26.73 -23.09 -1.44
N SER A 456 -27.82 -23.86 -1.42
CA SER A 456 -28.81 -23.87 -0.35
C SER A 456 -29.36 -25.28 -0.14
N ALA A 457 -30.26 -25.46 0.84
CA ALA A 457 -30.92 -26.74 1.07
C ALA A 457 -31.78 -27.22 -0.12
N SER A 458 -32.23 -26.32 -0.99
CA SER A 458 -32.97 -26.66 -2.21
C SER A 458 -32.06 -27.01 -3.40
N GLY A 459 -30.75 -26.98 -3.21
CA GLY A 459 -29.75 -27.23 -4.26
C GLY A 459 -28.99 -25.98 -4.69
N ASP A 460 -28.20 -26.15 -5.75
CA ASP A 460 -27.35 -25.11 -6.35
C ASP A 460 -28.13 -24.35 -7.44
N ALA A 461 -28.03 -23.02 -7.46
CA ALA A 461 -28.69 -22.15 -8.44
C ALA A 461 -27.73 -21.07 -8.97
N GLY A 462 -27.71 -20.88 -10.29
CA GLY A 462 -26.96 -19.81 -10.95
C GLY A 462 -27.70 -18.49 -10.93
N VAL A 463 -27.00 -17.39 -10.64
CA VAL A 463 -27.54 -16.02 -10.68
C VAL A 463 -26.57 -15.07 -11.39
N PRO A 464 -27.06 -14.09 -12.18
CA PRO A 464 -26.22 -13.03 -12.70
C PRO A 464 -25.73 -12.14 -11.56
N ALA A 465 -24.49 -11.67 -11.64
CA ALA A 465 -23.89 -10.80 -10.64
C ALA A 465 -22.83 -9.90 -11.27
N ASP A 466 -22.94 -8.60 -11.04
CA ASP A 466 -21.99 -7.61 -11.52
C ASP A 466 -20.89 -7.34 -10.48
N ALA A 467 -21.22 -7.50 -9.19
CA ALA A 467 -20.26 -7.39 -8.10
C ALA A 467 -20.58 -8.30 -6.91
N LEU A 468 -19.53 -8.76 -6.22
CA LEU A 468 -19.57 -9.55 -4.99
C LEU A 468 -18.68 -8.90 -3.93
N PHE A 469 -19.26 -8.48 -2.81
CA PHE A 469 -18.53 -7.98 -1.65
C PHE A 469 -18.47 -9.05 -0.56
N VAL A 470 -17.26 -9.51 -0.24
CA VAL A 470 -17.02 -10.53 0.78
C VAL A 470 -16.75 -9.85 2.13
N MET A 471 -17.71 -9.99 3.04
CA MET A 471 -17.75 -9.32 4.35
C MET A 471 -17.88 -10.34 5.49
N ILE A 472 -17.03 -11.37 5.46
CA ILE A 472 -17.01 -12.49 6.42
C ILE A 472 -15.96 -12.32 7.53
N GLY A 473 -15.45 -11.10 7.71
CA GLY A 473 -14.50 -10.72 8.75
C GLY A 473 -13.03 -10.76 8.32
N ALA A 474 -12.17 -10.36 9.23
CA ALA A 474 -10.71 -10.39 9.08
C ALA A 474 -10.10 -11.15 10.25
N VAL A 475 -8.89 -11.69 10.05
CA VAL A 475 -8.17 -12.49 11.04
C VAL A 475 -6.81 -11.82 11.30
N PRO A 476 -6.47 -11.54 12.57
CA PRO A 476 -5.17 -11.00 12.93
C PRO A 476 -4.10 -12.10 12.96
N GLY A 477 -2.87 -11.77 12.57
CA GLY A 477 -1.73 -12.71 12.54
C GLY A 477 -1.09 -12.96 13.90
N THR A 478 -1.88 -13.16 14.96
CA THR A 478 -1.45 -13.11 16.38
C THR A 478 -1.21 -14.48 17.01
N GLY A 479 -1.31 -15.57 16.25
CA GLY A 479 -1.24 -16.94 16.76
C GLY A 479 0.10 -17.32 17.42
N TRP A 480 1.19 -16.65 17.02
CA TRP A 480 2.53 -16.87 17.55
C TRP A 480 2.84 -16.06 18.82
N LEU A 481 1.97 -15.10 19.17
CA LEU A 481 2.18 -14.27 20.35
C LEU A 481 1.97 -15.07 21.64
N PRO A 482 2.78 -14.80 22.67
CA PRO A 482 2.73 -15.56 23.90
C PRO A 482 1.45 -15.21 24.69
N PRO A 483 0.99 -16.07 25.62
CA PRO A 483 -0.29 -15.90 26.32
C PRO A 483 -0.44 -14.58 27.08
N GLU A 484 0.66 -13.97 27.52
CA GLU A 484 0.69 -12.71 28.26
C GLU A 484 0.27 -11.53 27.38
N VAL A 485 0.39 -11.64 26.05
CA VAL A 485 -0.23 -10.70 25.12
C VAL A 485 -1.70 -11.10 24.94
N LEU A 486 -2.54 -10.56 25.83
CA LEU A 486 -3.97 -10.87 25.88
C LEU A 486 -4.67 -10.53 24.57
N ARG A 487 -5.52 -11.47 24.12
CA ARG A 487 -6.32 -11.37 22.90
C ARG A 487 -7.80 -11.46 23.22
N ASP A 488 -8.65 -10.86 22.39
CA ASP A 488 -10.10 -11.06 22.43
C ASP A 488 -10.49 -12.43 21.83
N PRO A 489 -11.76 -12.86 21.92
CA PRO A 489 -12.22 -14.14 21.35
C PRO A 489 -12.05 -14.27 19.83
N ALA A 490 -11.86 -13.15 19.11
CA ALA A 490 -11.61 -13.13 17.68
C ALA A 490 -10.10 -13.09 17.33
N GLY A 491 -9.23 -13.08 18.35
CA GLY A 491 -7.77 -13.11 18.23
C GLY A 491 -7.09 -11.74 18.18
N PHE A 492 -7.82 -10.63 18.32
CA PHE A 492 -7.25 -9.28 18.27
C PHE A 492 -6.57 -8.92 19.59
N VAL A 493 -5.46 -8.17 19.53
CA VAL A 493 -4.68 -7.80 20.72
C VAL A 493 -5.44 -6.76 21.54
N ARG A 494 -5.59 -7.00 22.85
CA ARG A 494 -6.18 -6.04 23.79
C ARG A 494 -5.11 -5.08 24.30
N THR A 495 -5.47 -3.81 24.45
CA THR A 495 -4.54 -2.74 24.85
C THR A 495 -5.20 -1.74 25.78
N GLY A 496 -4.41 -1.07 26.62
CA GLY A 496 -4.83 0.06 27.44
C GLY A 496 -6.17 -0.18 28.15
N PRO A 497 -7.21 0.64 27.90
CA PRO A 497 -8.50 0.54 28.60
C PRO A 497 -9.27 -0.75 28.33
N ASP A 498 -8.94 -1.48 27.25
CA ASP A 498 -9.56 -2.77 26.96
C ASP A 498 -8.98 -3.91 27.80
N LEU A 499 -7.95 -3.66 28.62
CA LEU A 499 -7.34 -4.65 29.53
C LEU A 499 -7.98 -4.60 30.92
N PRO A 500 -7.86 -5.68 31.72
CA PRO A 500 -8.18 -5.60 33.14
C PRO A 500 -7.38 -4.48 33.83
N PRO A 501 -7.92 -3.88 34.92
CA PRO A 501 -7.20 -2.89 35.72
C PRO A 501 -5.84 -3.44 36.15
N SER A 502 -4.84 -2.55 36.23
CA SER A 502 -3.53 -2.94 36.74
C SER A 502 -3.64 -3.28 38.23
N GLY A 503 -2.86 -4.25 38.71
CA GLY A 503 -2.85 -4.61 40.13
C GLY A 503 -2.27 -3.49 41.01
N ASP A 504 -2.52 -3.57 42.32
CA ASP A 504 -1.94 -2.62 43.28
C ASP A 504 -0.40 -2.67 43.22
N GLY A 505 0.22 -1.51 43.00
CA GLY A 505 1.68 -1.38 42.87
C GLY A 505 2.23 -1.66 41.47
N GLU A 506 1.40 -2.02 40.49
CA GLU A 506 1.82 -2.10 39.08
C GLU A 506 1.88 -0.72 38.42
N ARG A 507 2.79 -0.54 37.45
CA ARG A 507 2.82 0.67 36.63
C ARG A 507 1.49 0.79 35.85
N PRO A 508 0.85 1.97 35.82
CA PRO A 508 -0.32 2.20 34.99
C PRO A 508 -0.02 1.90 33.52
N ARG A 509 -0.87 1.07 32.89
CA ARG A 509 -0.74 0.73 31.48
C ARG A 509 -1.09 1.94 30.59
N GLN A 510 -0.31 2.12 29.54
CA GLN A 510 -0.53 3.19 28.58
C GLN A 510 -1.61 2.82 27.53
N LEU A 511 -2.11 3.81 26.79
CA LEU A 511 -3.26 3.69 25.87
C LEU A 511 -3.16 2.54 24.86
N LEU A 512 -1.98 2.33 24.26
CA LEU A 512 -1.74 1.33 23.22
C LEU A 512 -0.89 0.15 23.72
N GLU A 513 -0.66 0.10 25.03
CA GLU A 513 0.17 -0.90 25.66
C GLU A 513 -0.61 -2.18 25.93
N THR A 514 0.00 -3.33 25.68
CA THR A 514 -0.59 -4.65 25.94
C THR A 514 -0.50 -5.02 27.43
N ALA A 515 -0.95 -6.24 27.77
CA ALA A 515 -0.72 -6.79 29.10
C ALA A 515 0.77 -7.04 29.42
N ALA A 516 1.65 -7.09 28.42
CA ALA A 516 3.09 -7.13 28.60
C ALA A 516 3.69 -5.70 28.57
N PRO A 517 4.30 -5.20 29.67
CA PRO A 517 4.84 -3.84 29.73
C PRO A 517 5.98 -3.59 28.72
N GLY A 518 5.89 -2.54 27.92
CA GLY A 518 6.84 -2.25 26.83
C GLY A 518 6.51 -2.94 25.51
N VAL A 519 5.45 -3.74 25.46
CA VAL A 519 4.87 -4.28 24.22
C VAL A 519 3.58 -3.52 23.93
N PHE A 520 3.54 -2.88 22.78
CA PHE A 520 2.41 -2.10 22.29
C PHE A 520 1.79 -2.76 21.06
N ALA A 521 0.53 -2.42 20.75
CA ALA A 521 -0.12 -2.86 19.51
C ALA A 521 -0.85 -1.71 18.83
N VAL A 522 -0.69 -1.59 17.52
CA VAL A 522 -1.22 -0.47 16.72
C VAL A 522 -1.89 -0.94 15.44
N GLY A 523 -2.89 -0.19 15.00
CA GLY A 523 -3.63 -0.44 13.78
C GLY A 523 -4.53 -1.67 13.88
N ASP A 524 -4.68 -2.37 12.76
CA ASP A 524 -5.78 -3.34 12.61
C ASP A 524 -5.60 -4.62 13.43
N VAL A 525 -4.42 -4.89 13.99
CA VAL A 525 -4.21 -6.04 14.89
C VAL A 525 -4.92 -5.88 16.24
N ARG A 526 -5.21 -4.63 16.63
CA ARG A 526 -5.78 -4.27 17.93
C ARG A 526 -7.30 -4.47 17.97
N SER A 527 -7.80 -4.91 19.13
CA SER A 527 -9.23 -4.96 19.43
C SER A 527 -9.83 -3.56 19.35
N GLY A 528 -11.01 -3.41 18.76
CA GLY A 528 -11.71 -2.13 18.71
C GLY A 528 -11.05 -1.03 17.86
N SER A 529 -10.00 -1.31 17.09
CA SER A 529 -9.42 -0.30 16.20
C SER A 529 -10.33 0.05 15.01
N VAL A 530 -10.18 1.27 14.50
CA VAL A 530 -11.08 1.88 13.51
C VAL A 530 -10.98 1.25 12.11
N LYS A 531 -9.96 0.42 11.86
CA LYS A 531 -9.69 -0.27 10.58
C LYS A 531 -9.63 0.68 9.37
N ARG A 532 -8.87 1.77 9.52
CA ARG A 532 -8.66 2.81 8.49
C ARG A 532 -7.18 3.15 8.39
N VAL A 533 -6.70 3.41 7.16
CA VAL A 533 -5.29 3.75 6.89
C VAL A 533 -4.85 4.97 7.71
N ALA A 534 -5.61 6.07 7.69
CA ALA A 534 -5.27 7.28 8.45
C ALA A 534 -5.27 7.05 9.98
N ALA A 535 -6.22 6.27 10.50
CA ALA A 535 -6.26 5.93 11.93
C ALA A 535 -5.07 5.05 12.33
N ALA A 536 -4.71 4.07 11.49
CA ALA A 536 -3.56 3.21 11.68
C ALA A 536 -2.25 4.01 11.70
N VAL A 537 -2.09 4.96 10.77
CA VAL A 537 -0.95 5.90 10.77
C VAL A 537 -0.93 6.76 12.04
N GLY A 538 -2.08 7.27 12.46
CA GLY A 538 -2.21 8.05 13.70
C GLY A 538 -1.80 7.25 14.95
N GLU A 539 -2.31 6.02 15.12
CA GLU A 539 -1.88 5.14 16.21
C GLU A 539 -0.37 4.83 16.13
N GLY A 540 0.15 4.59 14.93
CA GLY A 540 1.57 4.33 14.70
C GLY A 540 2.47 5.52 15.03
N SER A 541 2.00 6.75 14.87
CA SER A 541 2.70 7.95 15.34
C SER A 541 2.62 8.11 16.86
N VAL A 542 1.41 8.05 17.42
CA VAL A 542 1.16 8.27 18.86
C VAL A 542 1.92 7.28 19.74
N VAL A 543 2.05 6.02 19.30
CA VAL A 543 2.71 4.98 20.11
C VAL A 543 4.18 5.30 20.40
N VAL A 544 4.87 6.07 19.55
CA VAL A 544 6.29 6.40 19.75
C VAL A 544 6.50 7.25 21.01
N SER A 545 5.61 8.19 21.29
CA SER A 545 5.63 8.94 22.55
C SER A 545 5.42 8.04 23.78
N LEU A 546 4.55 7.02 23.66
CA LEU A 546 4.33 6.03 24.73
C LEU A 546 5.55 5.12 24.93
N VAL A 547 6.25 4.78 23.84
CA VAL A 547 7.53 4.07 23.87
C VAL A 547 8.58 4.90 24.61
N HIS A 548 8.73 6.19 24.30
CA HIS A 548 9.64 7.07 25.04
C HIS A 548 9.32 7.12 26.54
N GLY A 549 8.03 7.26 26.90
CA GLY A 549 7.61 7.23 28.30
C GLY A 549 7.97 5.91 29.01
N TYR A 550 7.83 4.78 28.32
CA TYR A 550 8.25 3.48 28.85
C TYR A 550 9.78 3.38 29.02
N LEU A 551 10.55 3.81 28.01
CA LEU A 551 12.01 3.75 28.04
C LEU A 551 12.60 4.65 29.13
N ALA A 552 12.04 5.84 29.34
CA ALA A 552 12.45 6.73 30.42
C ALA A 552 12.27 6.08 31.80
N GLY A 553 11.13 5.40 32.02
CA GLY A 553 10.87 4.68 33.28
C GLY A 553 11.81 3.50 33.52
N LEU A 554 12.37 2.88 32.47
CA LEU A 554 13.43 1.86 32.64
C LEU A 554 14.73 2.49 33.12
N GLY A 555 15.12 3.65 32.57
CA GLY A 555 16.33 4.38 32.96
C GLY A 555 16.30 4.78 34.44
N GLU A 556 15.18 5.32 34.90
CA GLU A 556 14.99 5.70 36.31
C GLU A 556 15.10 4.49 37.26
N ALA A 557 14.57 3.33 36.86
CA ALA A 557 14.65 2.11 37.65
C ALA A 557 16.08 1.53 37.69
N GLU A 558 16.80 1.56 36.56
CA GLU A 558 18.21 1.14 36.48
C GLU A 558 19.11 2.05 37.34
N ASP A 559 18.89 3.38 37.30
CA ASP A 559 19.63 4.34 38.13
C ASP A 559 19.32 4.18 39.63
N ALA A 560 18.05 3.99 39.99
CA ALA A 560 17.66 3.74 41.38
C ALA A 560 18.24 2.43 41.94
N ALA A 561 18.40 1.40 41.09
CA ALA A 561 19.06 0.14 41.47
C ALA A 561 20.57 0.32 41.68
N ARG A 562 21.24 1.14 40.86
CA ARG A 562 22.68 1.44 40.99
C ARG A 562 23.01 2.25 42.24
N VAL A 563 22.12 3.11 42.71
CA VAL A 563 22.30 3.90 43.96
C VAL A 563 22.13 3.05 45.23
N ARG A 564 21.50 1.87 45.13
CA ARG A 564 21.24 0.97 46.27
C ARG A 564 22.33 -0.09 46.49
N VAL A 565 23.29 -0.22 45.57
CA VAL A 565 24.50 -1.06 45.67
C VAL A 565 25.65 -0.18 46.14
#